data_AF-A0A0B4CKH1-F1
#
_entry.id   AF-A0A0B4CKH1-F1
#
_cell.length_a   1.000
_cell.length_b   1.000
_cell.length_c   1.000
_cell.angle_alpha   90.00
_cell.angle_beta   90.00
_cell.angle_gamma   90.00
#
_symmetry.space_group_name_H-M   'P 1'
#
loop_
_entity.id
_entity.type
_entity.pdbx_description
1 polymer ?
#
loop_
_entity_poly.entity_id
_entity_poly.type
_entity_poly.pdbx_seq_one_letter_code
_entity_poly.pdbx_strand_id
1 'polypeptide(L)'
;PPPPPQLYAPAAAPLEQVTRAGQGDADEARLTELAEQTWPLDTLLDDVIASQVARKLIDNALSTGREEIWDFTPRPLTQNTNYVRRGDAFPEVEQRGYLPYKTKRTSS
;
A
#
# COMPACT_ATOMS: atom_id res chain seq x y z
N PRO A 1 -30.05 -7.79 -0.60
CA PRO A 1 -29.44 -9.14 -0.54
C PRO A 1 -27.93 -9.01 -0.78
N PRO A 2 -27.08 -9.84 -0.18
CA PRO A 2 -25.65 -9.84 -0.50
C PRO A 2 -25.45 -10.15 -2.00
N PRO A 3 -24.37 -9.64 -2.61
CA PRO A 3 -24.04 -10.02 -3.98
C PRO A 3 -23.83 -11.54 -4.07
N PRO A 4 -24.08 -12.15 -5.25
CA PRO A 4 -23.84 -13.56 -5.43
C PRO A 4 -22.35 -13.89 -5.23
N PRO A 5 -22.02 -15.05 -4.65
CA PRO A 5 -20.65 -15.48 -4.49
C PRO A 5 -19.96 -15.63 -5.85
N GLN A 6 -18.64 -15.42 -5.87
CA GLN A 6 -17.82 -15.56 -7.06
C GLN A 6 -16.63 -16.47 -6.75
N LEU A 7 -16.44 -17.49 -7.59
CA LEU A 7 -15.31 -18.40 -7.54
C LEU A 7 -14.69 -18.51 -8.94
N TYR A 8 -13.38 -18.33 -9.05
CA TYR A 8 -12.66 -18.40 -10.32
C TYR A 8 -11.44 -19.31 -10.19
N ALA A 9 -11.04 -19.91 -11.30
CA ALA A 9 -9.81 -20.71 -11.37
C ALA A 9 -8.80 -19.99 -12.28
N PRO A 10 -7.85 -19.22 -11.71
CA PRO A 10 -6.96 -18.35 -12.50
C PRO A 10 -6.13 -19.09 -13.54
N ALA A 11 -5.74 -20.34 -13.27
CA ALA A 11 -4.98 -21.16 -14.21
C ALA A 11 -5.79 -21.57 -15.45
N ALA A 12 -7.10 -21.76 -15.31
CA ALA A 12 -7.98 -22.20 -16.39
C ALA A 12 -8.74 -21.03 -17.04
N ALA A 13 -8.98 -19.97 -16.30
CA ALA A 13 -9.66 -18.75 -16.74
C ALA A 13 -8.93 -17.51 -16.21
N PRO A 14 -7.80 -17.10 -16.82
CA PRO A 14 -6.99 -15.97 -16.35
C PRO A 14 -7.71 -14.63 -16.33
N LEU A 15 -8.81 -14.50 -17.08
CA LEU A 15 -9.60 -13.28 -17.19
C LEU A 15 -10.87 -13.30 -16.33
N GLU A 16 -11.09 -14.35 -15.53
CA GLU A 16 -12.20 -14.44 -14.56
C GLU A 16 -13.59 -14.17 -15.17
N GLN A 17 -13.79 -14.53 -16.44
CA GLN A 17 -15.04 -14.25 -17.16
C GLN A 17 -16.18 -15.19 -16.78
N VAL A 18 -15.86 -16.38 -16.26
CA VAL A 18 -16.84 -17.42 -15.93
C VAL A 18 -16.64 -17.85 -14.49
N THR A 19 -17.62 -17.55 -13.65
CA THR A 19 -17.63 -17.98 -12.26
C THR A 19 -18.00 -19.46 -12.16
N ARG A 20 -17.42 -20.15 -11.18
CA ARG A 20 -17.70 -21.53 -10.79
C ARG A 20 -18.58 -21.64 -9.54
N ALA A 21 -18.89 -20.51 -8.90
CA ALA A 21 -19.75 -20.49 -7.73
C ALA A 21 -21.16 -20.96 -8.10
N GLY A 22 -21.76 -21.79 -7.24
CA GLY A 22 -23.06 -22.40 -7.48
C GLY A 22 -23.08 -23.48 -8.58
N GLN A 23 -21.92 -23.86 -9.13
CA GLN A 23 -21.81 -24.90 -10.17
C GLN A 23 -21.32 -26.26 -9.61
N GLY A 24 -21.20 -26.38 -8.28
CA GLY A 24 -20.76 -27.61 -7.62
C GLY A 24 -19.25 -27.80 -7.60
N ASP A 25 -18.47 -26.71 -7.61
CA ASP A 25 -17.01 -26.77 -7.46
C ASP A 25 -16.67 -27.29 -6.05
N ALA A 26 -15.73 -28.23 -5.95
CA ALA A 26 -15.38 -28.90 -4.71
C ALA A 26 -14.76 -27.94 -3.67
N ASP A 27 -14.15 -26.85 -4.12
CA ASP A 27 -13.53 -25.87 -3.22
C ASP A 27 -14.52 -24.85 -2.66
N GLU A 28 -15.74 -24.75 -3.19
CA GLU A 28 -16.70 -23.71 -2.83
C GLU A 28 -17.07 -23.75 -1.33
N ALA A 29 -17.41 -24.93 -0.81
CA ALA A 29 -17.76 -25.09 0.60
C ALA A 29 -16.56 -24.78 1.52
N ARG A 30 -15.38 -25.29 1.16
CA ARG A 30 -14.14 -25.10 1.92
C ARG A 30 -13.74 -23.62 2.00
N LEU A 31 -13.87 -22.89 0.89
CA LEU A 31 -13.53 -21.46 0.84
C LEU A 31 -14.56 -20.59 1.56
N THR A 32 -15.84 -20.98 1.52
CA THR A 32 -16.91 -20.31 2.29
C THR A 32 -16.65 -20.44 3.78
N GLU A 33 -16.38 -21.65 4.26
CA GLU A 33 -16.06 -21.90 5.66
C GLU A 33 -14.79 -21.14 6.09
N LEU A 34 -13.75 -21.12 5.26
CA LEU A 34 -12.53 -20.36 5.55
C LEU A 34 -12.82 -18.85 5.68
N ALA A 35 -13.71 -18.31 4.86
CA ALA A 35 -14.08 -16.90 4.93
C ALA A 35 -14.81 -16.55 6.22
N GLU A 36 -15.77 -17.38 6.64
CA GLU A 36 -16.52 -17.21 7.89
C GLU A 36 -15.63 -17.34 9.13
N GLN A 37 -14.61 -18.20 9.08
CA GLN A 37 -13.64 -18.36 10.18
C GLN A 37 -12.61 -17.23 10.25
N THR A 38 -12.23 -16.66 9.11
CA THR A 38 -11.15 -15.66 9.03
C THR A 38 -11.67 -14.25 9.31
N TRP A 39 -12.87 -13.93 8.82
CA TRP A 39 -13.44 -12.59 8.93
C TRP A 39 -14.73 -12.62 9.74
N PRO A 40 -14.92 -11.67 10.68
CA PRO A 40 -16.18 -11.54 11.42
C PRO A 40 -17.23 -10.86 10.51
N LEU A 41 -17.71 -11.57 9.50
CA LEU A 41 -18.57 -11.01 8.45
C LEU A 41 -19.87 -10.39 9.00
N ASP A 42 -20.37 -10.91 10.13
CA ASP A 42 -21.56 -10.42 10.81
C ASP A 42 -21.39 -9.01 11.40
N THR A 43 -20.19 -8.65 11.87
CA THR A 43 -19.93 -7.36 12.53
C THR A 43 -19.12 -6.40 11.69
N LEU A 44 -18.41 -6.90 10.67
CA LEU A 44 -17.50 -6.10 9.84
C LEU A 44 -18.20 -4.90 9.18
N LEU A 45 -19.45 -5.07 8.74
CA LEU A 45 -20.21 -3.98 8.15
C LEU A 45 -20.50 -2.86 9.17
N ASP A 46 -20.88 -3.23 10.39
CA ASP A 46 -21.16 -2.27 11.45
C ASP A 46 -19.91 -1.48 11.85
N ASP A 47 -18.76 -2.16 11.94
CA ASP A 47 -17.47 -1.51 12.22
C ASP A 47 -17.08 -0.51 11.14
N VAL A 48 -17.28 -0.86 9.87
CA VAL A 48 -17.03 0.04 8.73
C VAL A 48 -17.98 1.24 8.77
N ILE A 49 -19.27 1.03 9.02
CA ILE A 49 -20.26 2.10 9.13
C ILE A 49 -19.90 3.03 10.29
N ALA A 50 -19.55 2.50 11.47
CA ALA A 50 -19.15 3.28 12.62
C ALA A 50 -17.93 4.17 12.31
N SER A 51 -16.90 3.60 11.66
CA SER A 51 -15.73 4.34 11.19
C SER A 51 -16.09 5.45 10.19
N GLN A 52 -17.01 5.18 9.26
CA GLN A 52 -17.45 6.16 8.28
C GLN A 52 -18.23 7.31 8.93
N VAL A 53 -19.13 7.00 9.86
CA VAL A 53 -19.92 8.01 10.60
C VAL A 53 -19.00 8.91 11.42
N ALA A 54 -18.06 8.33 12.16
CA ALA A 54 -17.09 9.08 12.96
C ALA A 54 -16.24 10.03 12.09
N ARG A 55 -15.75 9.55 10.94
CA ARG A 55 -14.95 10.37 10.03
C ARG A 55 -15.77 11.49 9.40
N LYS A 56 -17.02 11.25 8.99
CA LYS A 56 -17.89 12.32 8.45
C LYS A 56 -18.12 13.44 9.46
N LEU A 57 -18.30 13.08 10.73
CA LEU A 57 -18.46 14.08 11.80
C LEU A 57 -17.19 14.94 11.93
N ILE A 58 -16.01 14.30 11.96
CA ILE A 58 -14.73 14.99 12.09
C ILE A 58 -14.43 15.85 10.84
N ASP A 59 -14.64 15.31 9.65
CA ASP A 59 -14.44 15.98 8.37
C ASP A 59 -15.29 17.26 8.26
N ASN A 60 -16.56 17.19 8.68
CA ASN A 60 -17.41 18.38 8.76
C ASN A 60 -16.88 19.45 9.72
N ALA A 61 -16.23 19.05 10.82
CA ALA A 61 -15.62 20.01 11.74
C ALA A 61 -14.33 20.61 11.16
N LEU A 62 -13.44 19.79 10.59
CA LEU A 62 -12.15 20.20 10.04
C LEU A 62 -12.27 21.03 8.75
N SER A 63 -13.33 20.82 7.97
CA SER A 63 -13.61 21.60 6.76
C SER A 63 -14.13 23.02 7.05
N THR A 64 -14.36 23.38 8.32
CA THR A 64 -14.76 24.73 8.72
C THR A 64 -13.60 25.50 9.34
N GLY A 65 -13.43 26.76 8.95
CA GLY A 65 -12.36 27.62 9.48
C GLY A 65 -11.03 27.46 8.74
N ARG A 66 -9.92 27.48 9.47
CA ARG A 66 -8.58 27.36 8.87
C ARG A 66 -8.24 25.90 8.68
N GLU A 67 -8.03 25.52 7.42
CA GLU A 67 -7.59 24.17 7.04
C GLU A 67 -6.18 23.86 7.58
N GLU A 68 -6.02 22.65 8.09
CA GLU A 68 -4.73 22.06 8.44
C GLU A 68 -4.43 20.89 7.50
N ILE A 69 -3.40 21.05 6.68
CA ILE A 69 -3.01 20.07 5.67
C ILE A 69 -2.15 18.99 6.33
N TRP A 70 -2.51 17.73 6.12
CA TRP A 70 -1.75 16.57 6.61
C TRP A 70 -0.81 15.97 5.56
N ASP A 71 -0.71 16.60 4.40
CA ASP A 71 0.25 16.21 3.37
C ASP A 71 1.66 16.22 3.93
N PHE A 72 2.37 15.12 3.70
CA PHE A 72 3.78 15.05 4.02
C PHE A 72 4.54 16.02 3.13
N THR A 73 5.07 17.09 3.73
CA THR A 73 6.02 17.97 3.06
C THR A 73 7.44 17.46 3.35
N PRO A 74 8.16 16.90 2.38
CA PRO A 74 9.55 16.53 2.59
C PRO A 74 10.31 17.79 2.96
N ARG A 75 11.12 17.72 4.02
CA ARG A 75 12.01 18.84 4.35
C ARG A 75 12.86 19.13 3.12
N PRO A 76 13.05 20.41 2.75
CA PRO A 76 14.11 20.74 1.82
C PRO A 76 15.36 20.05 2.34
N LEU A 77 16.03 19.27 1.47
CA LEU A 77 17.42 18.90 1.75
C LEU A 77 18.09 20.23 2.10
N THR A 78 18.63 20.32 3.32
CA THR A 78 19.19 21.54 3.89
C THR A 78 19.79 22.38 2.78
N GLN A 79 19.21 23.55 2.50
CA GLN A 79 19.69 24.38 1.39
C GLN A 79 21.21 24.51 1.57
N ASN A 80 21.95 24.14 0.52
CA ASN A 80 23.43 24.09 0.47
C ASN A 80 24.14 22.81 0.96
N THR A 81 23.48 21.66 1.15
CA THR A 81 24.19 20.43 1.56
C THR A 81 24.37 19.37 0.48
N ASN A 82 23.78 19.57 -0.71
CA ASN A 82 23.90 18.60 -1.80
C ASN A 82 24.80 19.14 -2.90
N TYR A 83 25.86 18.38 -3.20
CA TYR A 83 26.88 18.64 -4.23
C TYR A 83 27.88 19.75 -3.88
N VAL A 84 29.00 19.75 -4.62
CA VAL A 84 30.13 20.69 -4.47
C VAL A 84 29.67 22.15 -4.57
N ARG A 85 30.22 23.00 -3.72
CA ARG A 85 30.00 24.45 -3.64
C ARG A 85 31.32 25.22 -3.72
N ARG A 86 31.23 26.53 -3.94
CA ARG A 86 32.38 27.43 -3.94
C ARG A 86 32.93 27.55 -2.51
N GLY A 87 34.11 27.00 -2.27
CA GLY A 87 34.74 26.92 -0.94
C GLY A 87 34.99 25.49 -0.46
N ASP A 88 34.38 24.50 -1.12
CA ASP A 88 34.63 23.09 -0.85
C ASP A 88 35.99 22.66 -1.41
N ALA A 89 36.72 21.85 -0.63
CA ALA A 89 37.99 21.27 -1.06
C ALA A 89 37.73 20.11 -2.04
N PHE A 90 38.14 20.30 -3.29
CA PHE A 90 38.30 19.18 -4.22
C PHE A 90 39.52 18.34 -3.78
N PRO A 91 39.44 17.00 -3.70
CA PRO A 91 38.35 16.12 -4.14
C PRO A 91 37.45 15.55 -3.01
N GLU A 92 37.58 16.02 -1.77
CA GLU A 92 36.98 15.39 -0.58
C GLU A 92 35.43 15.31 -0.64
N VAL A 93 34.79 16.36 -1.14
CA VAL A 93 33.32 16.40 -1.29
C VAL A 93 32.82 15.46 -2.38
N GLU A 94 33.62 15.24 -3.43
CA GLU A 94 33.28 14.34 -4.53
C GLU A 94 33.38 12.86 -4.09
N GLN A 95 34.44 12.52 -3.35
CA GLN A 95 34.68 11.15 -2.89
C GLN A 95 33.60 10.63 -1.94
N ARG A 96 32.93 11.51 -1.18
CA ARG A 96 31.81 11.15 -0.30
C ARG A 96 30.59 10.59 -1.04
N GLY A 97 30.43 10.94 -2.32
CA GLY A 97 29.34 10.45 -3.16
C GLY A 97 29.66 9.16 -3.90
N TYR A 98 30.91 8.69 -3.88
CA TYR A 98 31.31 7.50 -4.60
C TYR A 98 30.88 6.23 -3.86
N LEU A 99 30.19 5.34 -4.56
CA LEU A 99 29.95 3.99 -4.10
C LEU A 99 31.24 3.17 -4.28
N PRO A 100 31.62 2.32 -3.31
CA PRO A 100 32.80 1.48 -3.44
C PRO A 100 32.65 0.55 -4.64
N TYR A 101 33.60 0.62 -5.58
CA TYR A 101 33.68 -0.33 -6.67
C TYR A 101 34.03 -1.71 -6.11
N LYS A 102 33.27 -2.74 -6.49
CA LYS A 102 33.66 -4.14 -6.22
C LYS A 102 34.94 -4.42 -7.03
N THR A 103 36.09 -4.44 -6.36
CA THR A 103 37.34 -4.92 -6.96
C THR A 103 37.12 -6.36 -7.41
N LYS A 104 37.04 -6.59 -8.73
CA LYS A 104 37.01 -7.95 -9.28
C LYS A 104 38.30 -8.66 -8.87
N ARG A 105 38.15 -9.83 -8.25
CA ARG A 105 39.19 -10.83 -7.97
C ARG A 105 40.19 -10.92 -9.14
N THR A 106 41.46 -10.66 -8.89
CA THR A 106 42.55 -11.18 -9.70
C THR A 106 42.95 -12.55 -9.16
N SER A 107 42.60 -13.57 -9.93
CA SER A 107 43.23 -14.89 -9.88
C SER A 107 44.66 -14.79 -10.40
N SER A 108 45.64 -15.18 -9.59
CA SER A 108 46.83 -15.96 -9.97
C SER A 108 47.50 -16.44 -8.68
#